data_AF-A0A523ZJA4-F1
#
_entry.id   AF-A0A523ZJA4-F1
#
_cell.length_a   1.000
_cell.length_b   1.000
_cell.length_c   1.000
_cell.angle_alpha   90.00
_cell.angle_beta   90.00
_cell.angle_gamma   90.00
#
_symmetry.space_group_name_H-M   'P 1'
#
loop_
_entity.id
_entity.type
_entity.pdbx_description
1 polymer ?
#
loop_
_entity_poly.entity_id
_entity_poly.type
_entity_poly.pdbx_seq_one_letter_code
_entity_poly.pdbx_strand_id
1 'polypeptide(L)' 'YYISGYVPLAELFDYVTKLRSLTQGKGIPNIEFYRYEEVPSDRAETIIGQGGKNA' A
#
# COMPACT_ATOMS: atom_id res chain seq x y z
N TYR A 1 8.54 20.03 -5.39
CA TYR A 1 9.02 18.78 -6.00
C TYR A 1 7.91 17.75 -5.90
N TYR A 2 7.61 17.06 -6.99
CA TYR A 2 6.62 15.98 -7.02
C TYR A 2 7.34 14.64 -6.98
N ILE A 3 6.83 13.72 -6.17
CA ILE A 3 7.34 12.35 -6.07
C ILE A 3 6.21 11.44 -6.54
N SER A 4 6.49 10.62 -7.55
CA SER A 4 5.55 9.68 -8.13
C SER A 4 6.15 8.29 -8.09
N GLY A 5 5.32 7.29 -7.82
CA GLY A 5 5.74 5.89 -7.76
C GLY A 5 4.54 4.95 -7.73
N TYR A 6 4.79 3.70 -8.12
CA TYR A 6 3.82 2.63 -7.98
C TYR A 6 4.08 1.90 -6.67
N VAL A 7 3.03 1.72 -5.89
CA VAL A 7 3.08 1.02 -4.60
C VAL A 7 1.87 0.10 -4.49
N PRO A 8 2.00 -1.09 -3.88
CA PRO A 8 0.86 -1.95 -3.62
C PRO A 8 -0.16 -1.23 -2.72
N LEU A 9 -1.44 -1.32 -3.07
CA LEU A 9 -2.52 -0.69 -2.29
C LEU A 9 -2.52 -1.15 -0.82
N ALA A 10 -2.18 -2.42 -0.56
CA ALA A 10 -2.10 -2.99 0.79
C ALA A 10 -1.07 -2.28 1.70
N GLU A 11 -0.02 -1.68 1.11
CA GLU A 11 1.05 -1.01 1.85
C GLU A 11 0.73 0.47 2.13
N LEU A 12 -0.40 1.00 1.60
CA LEU A 12 -0.83 2.37 1.81
C LEU A 12 -1.54 2.59 3.16
N PHE A 13 -1.76 1.53 3.95
CA PHE A 13 -2.23 1.67 5.32
C PHE A 13 -1.27 2.56 6.12
N ASP A 14 -1.84 3.53 6.83
CA ASP A 14 -1.14 4.59 7.56
C ASP A 14 -0.23 5.52 6.73
N TYR A 15 -0.25 5.44 5.39
CA TYR A 15 0.59 6.29 4.54
C TYR A 15 0.35 7.78 4.78
N VAL A 16 -0.92 8.20 4.83
CA VAL A 16 -1.27 9.62 5.04
C VAL A 16 -0.73 10.14 6.37
N THR A 17 -0.86 9.35 7.44
CA THR A 17 -0.35 9.70 8.76
C THR A 17 1.17 9.84 8.75
N LYS A 18 1.88 8.86 8.15
CA LYS A 18 3.34 8.88 8.01
C LYS A 18 3.82 10.07 7.18
N LEU A 19 3.16 10.35 6.06
CA LEU A 19 3.47 11.50 5.19
C LEU A 19 3.37 12.82 5.94
N ARG A 20 2.31 13.01 6.74
CA ARG A 20 2.14 14.23 7.54
C ARG A 20 3.24 14.36 8.59
N SER A 21 3.62 13.28 9.26
CA SER A 21 4.73 13.30 10.23
C SER A 21 6.06 13.66 9.58
N LEU A 22 6.38 13.07 8.42
CA LEU A 22 7.64 13.30 7.70
C LEU A 22 7.75 14.71 7.11
N THR A 23 6.63 15.27 6.65
CA THR A 23 6.59 16.57 5.96
C THR A 23 6.17 17.73 6.87
N GLN A 24 6.05 17.49 8.17
CA GLN A 24 5.49 18.46 9.13
C GLN A 24 4.11 18.99 8.66
N GLY A 25 3.30 18.12 8.08
CA GLY A 25 1.96 18.40 7.60
C GLY A 25 1.85 19.13 6.26
N LYS A 26 2.96 19.35 5.55
CA LYS A 26 2.96 20.08 4.26
C LYS A 26 2.72 19.18 3.05
N GLY A 27 2.94 17.88 3.17
CA GLY A 27 2.77 16.91 2.09
C GLY A 27 1.29 16.62 1.81
N ILE A 28 0.89 16.70 0.54
CA ILE A 28 -0.45 16.35 0.07
C ILE A 28 -0.34 15.07 -0.77
N PRO A 29 -0.99 13.97 -0.38
CA PRO A 29 -0.98 12.73 -1.15
C PRO A 29 -1.95 12.81 -2.33
N ASN A 30 -1.57 12.24 -3.48
CA ASN A 30 -2.48 11.89 -4.56
C ASN A 30 -2.35 10.38 -4.84
N ILE A 31 -3.47 9.64 -4.80
CA ILE A 31 -3.48 8.18 -4.90
C ILE A 31 -4.54 7.80 -5.92
N GLU A 32 -4.13 7.09 -6.97
CA GLU A 32 -5.00 6.63 -8.04
C GLU A 32 -4.71 5.16 -8.35
N PHE A 33 -5.76 4.39 -8.64
CA PHE A 33 -5.62 3.00 -9.05
C PHE A 33 -4.97 2.93 -10.44
N TYR A 34 -3.96 2.05 -10.60
CA TYR A 34 -3.25 1.86 -11.87
C TYR A 34 -3.53 0.49 -12.49
N ARG A 35 -3.15 -0.60 -11.80
CA ARG A 35 -3.29 -1.98 -12.30
C ARG A 35 -3.29 -2.99 -11.16
N TYR A 36 -3.68 -4.21 -11.49
CA TYR A 36 -3.35 -5.39 -10.69
C TYR A 36 -1.97 -5.92 -11.07
N GLU A 37 -1.27 -6.49 -10.10
CA GLU A 37 0.02 -7.14 -10.27
C GLU A 37 0.03 -8.43 -9.44
N GLU A 38 0.82 -9.40 -9.88
CA GLU A 38 0.98 -10.66 -9.15
C GLU A 38 1.55 -10.39 -7.75
N VAL A 39 0.97 -11.03 -6.75
CA VAL A 39 1.45 -10.92 -5.38
C VAL A 39 2.74 -11.76 -5.26
N PRO A 40 3.83 -11.18 -4.73
CA PRO A 40 5.04 -11.94 -4.42
C PRO A 40 4.75 -13.21 -3.61
N SER A 41 5.47 -14.30 -3.89
CA SER A 41 5.19 -15.64 -3.36
C SER A 41 5.19 -15.70 -1.82
N ASP A 42 6.08 -14.95 -1.17
CA ASP A 42 6.18 -14.82 0.28
C ASP A 42 4.88 -14.31 0.93
N ARG A 43 4.22 -13.34 0.28
CA ARG A 43 2.94 -12.78 0.73
C ARG A 43 1.74 -13.60 0.27
N ALA A 44 1.81 -14.20 -0.92
CA ALA A 44 0.73 -15.00 -1.49
C ALA A 44 0.37 -16.19 -0.59
N GLU A 45 1.36 -16.92 -0.08
CA GLU A 45 1.15 -18.05 0.84
C GLU A 45 0.40 -17.65 2.11
N THR A 46 0.74 -16.48 2.67
CA THR A 46 0.09 -15.95 3.87
C THR A 46 -1.38 -15.62 3.62
N ILE A 47 -1.67 -14.96 2.50
CA ILE A 47 -3.03 -14.54 2.12
C ILE A 47 -3.92 -15.77 1.86
N ILE A 48 -3.42 -16.75 1.11
CA ILE A 48 -4.16 -17.99 0.79
C ILE A 48 -4.40 -18.80 2.08
N GLY A 49 -3.40 -18.91 2.95
CA GLY A 49 -3.51 -19.62 4.23
C GLY A 49 -4.48 -18.98 5.21
N GLN A 50 -4.69 -17.66 5.16
CA GLN A 50 -5.70 -16.95 5.96
C GLN A 50 -7.10 -16.99 5.34
N GLY A 51 -7.21 -16.91 4.01
CA GLY A 51 -8.49 -17.03 3.31
C GLY A 51 -9.18 -18.38 3.54
N GLY A 52 -8.41 -19.46 3.65
CA GLY A 52 -8.95 -20.81 3.91
C GLY A 52 -9.34 -21.08 5.37
N LYS A 53 -9.00 -20.21 6.32
CA LYS A 53 -9.38 -20.37 7.75
C LYS A 53 -10.67 -19.66 8.13
N ASN A 54 -11.19 -18.81 7.25
CA ASN A 54 -12.43 -18.04 7.44
C ASN A 54 -13.61 -18.60 6.62
N ALA A 55 -13.52 -19.85 6.14
CA ALA A 55 -14.57 -20.57 5.42
C ALA A 55 -15.05 -21.79 6.23
#